data_AF-A0A7V9HHJ4-F1
#
_entry.id   AF-A0A7V9HHJ4-F1
#
_cell.length_a   1.000
_cell.length_b   1.000
_cell.length_c   1.000
_cell.angle_alpha   90.00
_cell.angle_beta   90.00
_cell.angle_gamma   90.00
#
_symmetry.space_group_name_H-M   'P 1'
#
loop_
_entity.id
_entity.type
_entity.pdbx_description
1 polymer ?
#
loop_
_entity_poly.entity_id
_entity_poly.type
_entity_poly.pdbx_seq_one_letter_code
_entity_poly.pdbx_strand_id
1 'polypeptide(L)'
;MNDKTLKGAIAGAVAGLVGVSQVAAQEDIAAAGNGGTADASANGGAVATGDINSGGNVGTAIGVGDTYGSVAVDGGAIANATSLDVSVDGGTAIADASGGDYNIAFVS
;
A
#
# COMPACT_ATOMS: atom_id res chain seq x y z
N MET A 1 62.03 -19.48 -28.93
CA MET A 1 60.56 -19.36 -28.87
C MET A 1 60.18 -18.04 -29.51
N ASN A 2 59.40 -18.06 -30.59
CA ASN A 2 59.07 -16.84 -31.33
C ASN A 2 57.92 -16.10 -30.62
N ASP A 3 57.95 -14.78 -30.57
CA ASP A 3 56.96 -13.91 -29.90
C ASP A 3 55.49 -14.29 -30.21
N LYS A 4 55.24 -14.81 -31.42
CA LYS A 4 53.93 -15.32 -31.85
C LYS A 4 53.41 -16.50 -31.03
N THR A 5 54.28 -17.39 -30.56
CA THR A 5 53.89 -18.57 -29.75
C THR A 5 53.62 -18.20 -28.29
N LEU A 6 54.32 -17.18 -27.77
CA LEU A 6 54.11 -16.69 -26.40
C LEU A 6 52.81 -15.88 -26.29
N LYS A 7 52.53 -15.02 -27.28
CA LYS A 7 51.26 -14.27 -27.38
C LYS A 7 50.06 -15.20 -27.55
N GLY A 8 50.20 -16.26 -28.34
CA GLY A 8 49.17 -17.29 -28.49
C GLY A 8 48.89 -18.06 -27.19
N ALA A 9 49.92 -18.37 -26.40
CA ALA A 9 49.76 -19.04 -25.11
C ALA A 9 49.08 -18.15 -24.06
N ILE A 10 49.43 -16.85 -24.00
CA ILE A 10 48.79 -15.89 -23.08
C ILE A 10 47.35 -15.60 -23.51
N ALA A 11 47.09 -15.43 -24.82
CA ALA A 11 45.72 -15.26 -25.32
C ALA A 11 44.86 -16.51 -25.06
N GLY A 12 45.42 -17.72 -25.18
CA GLY A 12 44.74 -18.97 -24.85
C GLY A 12 44.49 -19.14 -23.36
N ALA A 13 45.41 -18.72 -22.49
CA ALA A 13 45.24 -18.78 -21.04
C ALA A 13 44.19 -17.76 -20.52
N VAL A 14 44.16 -16.55 -21.10
CA VAL A 14 43.15 -15.54 -20.75
C VAL A 14 41.77 -15.92 -21.32
N ALA A 15 41.69 -16.44 -22.56
CA ALA A 15 40.44 -16.96 -23.10
C ALA A 15 39.94 -18.20 -22.32
N GLY A 16 40.85 -19.06 -21.85
CA GLY A 16 40.52 -20.20 -21.00
C GLY A 16 40.00 -19.79 -19.62
N LEU A 17 40.56 -18.73 -19.02
CA LEU A 17 40.10 -18.19 -17.72
C LEU A 17 38.80 -17.37 -17.85
N VAL A 18 38.60 -16.66 -18.96
CA VAL A 18 37.33 -15.98 -19.28
C VAL A 18 36.24 -16.99 -19.65
N GLY A 19 36.59 -18.13 -20.25
CA GLY A 19 35.67 -19.27 -20.44
C GLY A 19 35.28 -20.00 -19.15
N VAL A 20 36.03 -19.78 -18.05
CA VAL A 20 35.73 -20.27 -16.70
C VAL A 20 35.06 -19.18 -15.84
N SER A 21 34.74 -18.00 -16.42
CA SER A 21 34.11 -16.90 -15.67
C SER A 21 32.60 -17.07 -15.38
N GLN A 22 32.04 -18.25 -15.61
CA GLN A 22 30.72 -18.64 -15.10
C GLN A 22 30.77 -20.02 -14.44
N VAL A 23 31.64 -20.21 -13.45
CA VAL A 23 31.28 -21.09 -12.33
C VAL A 23 30.42 -20.26 -11.37
N ALA A 24 29.23 -19.85 -11.84
CA ALA A 24 28.10 -19.99 -10.94
C ALA A 24 28.06 -21.49 -10.63
N ALA A 25 27.96 -21.90 -9.38
CA ALA A 25 27.72 -23.31 -9.07
C ALA A 25 26.64 -23.82 -10.03
N GLN A 26 26.86 -24.94 -10.72
CA GLN A 26 25.79 -25.61 -11.44
C GLN A 26 24.81 -26.11 -10.37
N GLU A 27 23.92 -25.20 -9.97
CA GLU A 27 22.83 -25.45 -9.04
C GLU A 27 21.70 -26.02 -9.88
N ASP A 28 21.78 -27.33 -10.12
CA ASP A 28 20.59 -28.04 -10.55
C ASP A 28 19.61 -28.01 -9.35
N ILE A 29 18.68 -27.07 -9.36
CA ILE A 29 17.68 -26.91 -8.28
C ILE A 29 16.38 -27.59 -8.73
N ALA A 30 16.09 -28.74 -8.11
CA ALA A 30 14.78 -29.37 -8.14
C ALA A 30 13.90 -28.80 -7.02
N ALA A 31 12.85 -28.05 -7.38
CA ALA A 31 11.88 -27.47 -6.45
C ALA A 31 10.49 -28.09 -6.65
N ALA A 32 9.92 -28.64 -5.58
CA ALA A 32 8.61 -29.30 -5.58
C ALA A 32 7.83 -28.88 -4.32
N GLY A 33 6.63 -28.33 -4.50
CA GLY A 33 5.78 -27.92 -3.38
C GLY A 33 6.21 -26.63 -2.69
N ASN A 34 7.03 -25.81 -3.35
CA ASN A 34 7.39 -24.51 -2.80
C ASN A 34 6.19 -23.58 -2.89
N GLY A 35 5.68 -23.20 -1.72
CA GLY A 35 4.77 -22.08 -1.56
C GLY A 35 5.39 -20.76 -2.01
N GLY A 36 4.54 -19.76 -2.27
CA GLY A 36 4.96 -18.44 -2.73
C GLY A 36 5.23 -17.44 -1.59
N THR A 37 5.42 -16.19 -1.96
CA THR A 37 5.27 -15.04 -1.03
C THR A 37 3.82 -14.57 -1.13
N ALA A 38 3.11 -14.54 -0.01
CA ALA A 38 1.78 -13.94 0.04
C ALA A 38 1.79 -12.72 0.95
N ASP A 39 1.44 -11.58 0.37
CA ASP A 39 1.24 -10.31 1.08
C ASP A 39 -0.23 -9.93 0.91
N ALA A 40 -0.90 -9.63 2.02
CA ALA A 40 -2.26 -9.13 1.98
C ALA A 40 -2.37 -7.92 2.90
N SER A 41 -2.95 -6.85 2.36
CA SER A 41 -3.12 -5.59 3.04
C SER A 41 -4.58 -5.21 3.11
N ALA A 42 -5.03 -4.88 4.32
CA ALA A 42 -6.38 -4.43 4.65
C ALA A 42 -6.38 -2.94 5.03
N ASN A 43 -5.53 -2.15 4.37
CA ASN A 43 -5.37 -0.76 4.75
C ASN A 43 -6.69 0.00 4.55
N GLY A 44 -7.14 0.67 5.61
CA GLY A 44 -8.23 1.64 5.55
C GLY A 44 -7.82 2.90 4.78
N GLY A 45 -8.80 3.80 4.64
CA GLY A 45 -8.59 5.08 3.97
C GLY A 45 -7.94 6.13 4.88
N ALA A 46 -7.59 7.27 4.29
CA ALA A 46 -7.28 8.48 5.03
C ALA A 46 -8.39 9.50 4.79
N VAL A 47 -8.85 10.17 5.85
CA VAL A 47 -9.77 11.30 5.72
C VAL A 47 -9.11 12.55 6.27
N ALA A 48 -9.14 13.60 5.44
CA ALA A 48 -8.80 14.96 5.83
C ALA A 48 -10.06 15.82 5.75
N THR A 49 -10.40 16.49 6.84
CA THR A 49 -11.48 17.46 6.88
C THR A 49 -10.90 18.86 6.98
N GLY A 50 -11.50 19.80 6.25
CA GLY A 50 -11.28 21.23 6.46
C GLY A 50 -12.15 21.78 7.59
N ASP A 51 -12.41 23.08 7.57
CA ASP A 51 -13.30 23.72 8.53
C ASP A 51 -14.73 23.15 8.44
N ILE A 52 -15.23 22.62 9.55
CA ILE A 52 -16.62 22.18 9.67
C ILE A 52 -17.40 23.29 10.39
N ASN A 53 -18.00 24.18 9.60
CA ASN A 53 -18.81 25.28 10.12
C ASN A 53 -20.31 24.97 9.96
N SER A 54 -21.07 25.14 11.04
CA SER A 54 -22.54 25.10 11.05
C SER A 54 -23.20 26.26 10.30
N GLY A 55 -22.50 26.97 9.41
CA GLY A 55 -23.08 28.00 8.54
C GLY A 55 -23.67 29.22 9.24
N GLY A 56 -23.36 29.48 10.52
CA GLY A 56 -23.99 30.58 11.24
C GLY A 56 -25.47 30.32 11.56
N ASN A 57 -25.83 29.07 11.82
CA ASN A 57 -27.16 28.67 12.29
C ASN A 57 -27.49 29.35 13.64
N VAL A 58 -28.04 30.56 13.55
CA VAL A 58 -28.73 31.25 14.64
C VAL A 58 -30.14 30.71 14.67
N GLY A 59 -30.55 30.15 15.79
CA GLY A 59 -31.80 29.40 15.88
C GLY A 59 -33.02 30.18 15.38
N THR A 60 -33.18 31.42 15.84
CA THR A 60 -34.18 32.38 15.38
C THR A 60 -33.59 33.79 15.49
N ALA A 61 -33.73 34.61 14.45
CA ALA A 61 -33.53 36.04 14.54
C ALA A 61 -34.91 36.73 14.67
N ILE A 62 -35.18 37.38 15.80
CA ILE A 62 -36.43 38.14 15.99
C ILE A 62 -36.11 39.63 16.03
N GLY A 63 -36.45 40.32 14.95
CA GLY A 63 -36.46 41.78 14.90
C GLY A 63 -37.75 42.32 15.49
N VAL A 64 -37.66 43.11 16.55
CA VAL A 64 -38.78 43.89 17.09
C VAL A 64 -38.58 45.37 16.73
N GLY A 65 -39.60 45.97 16.10
CA GLY A 65 -39.61 47.39 15.75
C GLY A 65 -40.16 48.27 16.88
N ASP A 66 -40.67 49.45 16.53
CA ASP A 66 -41.35 50.32 17.48
C ASP A 66 -42.64 49.64 17.99
N THR A 67 -42.79 49.58 19.31
CA THR A 67 -43.91 48.91 19.97
C THR A 67 -44.68 49.88 20.87
N TYR A 68 -45.99 49.65 21.03
CA TYR A 68 -46.84 50.37 21.98
C TYR A 68 -47.77 49.40 22.70
N GLY A 69 -47.80 49.44 24.03
CA GLY A 69 -48.49 48.45 24.87
C GLY A 69 -47.58 47.26 25.27
N SER A 70 -48.17 46.23 25.89
CA SER A 70 -47.42 45.04 26.31
C SER A 70 -47.12 44.13 25.12
N VAL A 71 -45.84 43.81 24.92
CA VAL A 71 -45.38 42.91 23.86
C VAL A 71 -44.63 41.73 24.49
N ALA A 72 -45.03 40.52 24.12
CA ALA A 72 -44.36 39.29 24.47
C ALA A 72 -43.80 38.62 23.20
N VAL A 73 -42.53 38.26 23.24
CA VAL A 73 -41.83 37.59 22.15
C VAL A 73 -41.14 36.36 22.71
N ASP A 74 -41.47 35.20 22.16
CA ASP A 74 -40.85 33.92 22.51
C ASP A 74 -40.20 33.32 21.26
N GLY A 75 -38.90 33.03 21.36
CA GLY A 75 -38.12 32.39 20.30
C GLY A 75 -38.25 30.87 20.26
N GLY A 76 -38.97 30.28 21.21
CA GLY A 76 -39.11 28.83 21.35
C GLY A 76 -37.80 28.13 21.71
N ALA A 77 -37.85 26.80 21.76
CA ALA A 77 -36.66 25.97 21.92
C ALA A 77 -36.03 25.70 20.55
N ILE A 78 -34.71 25.90 20.45
CA ILE A 78 -34.01 25.77 19.17
C ILE A 78 -32.79 24.87 19.31
N ALA A 79 -32.72 23.85 18.45
CA ALA A 79 -31.58 22.95 18.34
C ALA A 79 -30.84 23.23 17.04
N ASN A 80 -29.53 23.42 17.14
CA ASN A 80 -28.64 23.48 15.99
C ASN A 80 -27.60 22.36 16.13
N ALA A 81 -27.50 21.48 15.14
CA ALA A 81 -26.59 20.35 15.15
C ALA A 81 -25.87 20.22 13.80
N THR A 82 -24.54 20.12 13.86
CA THR A 82 -23.71 19.68 12.74
C THR A 82 -23.19 18.29 13.09
N SER A 83 -23.78 17.25 12.50
CA SER A 83 -23.31 15.88 12.65
C SER A 83 -22.37 15.53 11.50
N LEU A 84 -21.19 15.01 11.84
CA LEU A 84 -20.25 14.47 10.88
C LEU A 84 -19.93 13.03 11.27
N ASP A 85 -20.18 12.11 10.35
CA ASP A 85 -19.82 10.70 10.47
C ASP A 85 -18.80 10.35 9.38
N VAL A 86 -17.68 9.77 9.79
CA VAL A 86 -16.55 9.46 8.93
C VAL A 86 -16.10 8.03 9.22
N SER A 87 -16.26 7.15 8.24
CA SER A 87 -15.68 5.81 8.26
C SER A 87 -14.54 5.74 7.24
N VAL A 88 -13.41 5.18 7.69
CA VAL A 88 -12.22 4.87 6.88
C VAL A 88 -11.83 3.40 7.06
N ASP A 89 -12.81 2.55 7.31
CA ASP A 89 -12.58 1.19 7.75
C ASP A 89 -11.80 0.40 6.69
N GLY A 90 -10.70 -0.21 7.14
CA GLY A 90 -9.97 -1.21 6.38
C GLY A 90 -10.79 -2.49 6.22
N GLY A 91 -10.43 -3.28 5.22
CA GLY A 91 -11.10 -4.55 4.92
C GLY A 91 -10.59 -5.73 5.77
N THR A 92 -10.91 -6.94 5.33
CA THR A 92 -10.24 -8.16 5.79
C THR A 92 -9.25 -8.59 4.71
N ALA A 93 -7.98 -8.75 5.09
CA ALA A 93 -6.92 -9.19 4.19
C ALA A 93 -6.55 -10.64 4.51
N ILE A 94 -6.63 -11.51 3.50
CA ILE A 94 -6.24 -12.91 3.60
C ILE A 94 -5.21 -13.16 2.50
N ALA A 95 -4.04 -13.61 2.90
CA ALA A 95 -2.97 -14.07 2.03
C ALA A 95 -2.77 -15.57 2.27
N ASP A 96 -2.67 -16.35 1.21
CA ASP A 96 -2.26 -17.75 1.27
C ASP A 96 -1.11 -17.97 0.28
N ALA A 97 -0.03 -18.54 0.79
CA ALA A 97 1.18 -18.87 0.05
C ALA A 97 1.42 -20.38 0.07
N SER A 98 0.40 -21.19 0.31
CA SER A 98 0.53 -22.64 0.44
C SER A 98 1.18 -23.26 -0.81
N GLY A 99 2.17 -24.12 -0.56
CA GLY A 99 2.68 -25.05 -1.55
C GLY A 99 1.75 -26.26 -1.67
N GLY A 100 1.83 -26.98 -2.80
CA GLY A 100 0.99 -28.15 -3.04
C GLY A 100 1.46 -29.43 -2.33
N ASP A 101 0.62 -30.46 -2.38
CA ASP A 101 0.96 -31.84 -1.99
C ASP A 101 1.36 -32.68 -3.22
N TYR A 102 1.95 -33.86 -2.99
CA TYR A 102 2.39 -34.82 -4.03
C TYR A 102 3.40 -34.28 -5.05
N ASN A 103 4.22 -33.31 -4.64
CA ASN A 103 5.24 -32.76 -5.51
C ASN A 103 6.48 -33.66 -5.56
N ILE A 104 6.97 -33.89 -6.78
CA ILE A 104 8.19 -34.63 -7.06
C ILE A 104 9.07 -33.74 -7.92
N ALA A 105 10.34 -33.54 -7.53
CA ALA A 105 11.30 -32.82 -8.35
C ALA A 105 12.58 -33.65 -8.49
N PHE A 106 13.15 -33.66 -9.70
CA PHE A 106 14.39 -34.37 -10.04
C PHE A 106 15.34 -33.44 -10.78
N VAL A 107 16.62 -33.70 -10.61
CA VAL A 107 17.76 -33.10 -11.32
C VAL A 107 18.39 -34.20 -12.19
N SER A 108 18.92 -33.85 -13.37
CA SER A 108 19.51 -34.80 -14.33
C SER A 108 20.88 -34.35 -14.82
#